data_AF-A0ABD3D7L8-F1
#
_entry.id   AF-A0ABD3D7L8-F1
#
_cell.length_a   1.000
_cell.length_b   1.000
_cell.length_c   1.000
_cell.angle_alpha   90.00
_cell.angle_beta   90.00
_cell.angle_gamma   90.00
#
_symmetry.space_group_name_H-M   'P 1'
#
loop_
_entity.id
_entity.type
_entity.pdbx_description
1 polymer ?
#
loop_
_entity_poly.entity_id
_entity_poly.type
_entity_poly.pdbx_seq_one_letter_code
_entity_poly.pdbx_strand_id
1 'polypeptide(L)'
;MGKKLDALIGRSSKTARKLNMLIKLAISRINILKNHQIVRCSQSESDVIELLHLGYQERAIIRVEQVIKEQNTLDAFVLIENYCRFLVEKTEMVKNNRECPDELKETVSTLIFAASRCGDFPELHEIRVLFTSMFGKEFAKSSVELRNNCQVYPKMIQRFSTQQPSLESRRNFLRQIAKHNGIDFQLDDEAFDESNTLVEAREVKAIKEEDNSTKAECSESIKARNYVDAETAAQEAFDSAAYTARAAVELARVESFDDDDDDGSGDHSGSP
;
A
#
# COMPACT_ATOMS: atom_id res chain seq x y z
N MET A 1 32.61 -15.06 -41.91
CA MET A 1 31.27 -14.55 -42.25
C MET A 1 30.47 -14.07 -41.01
N GLY A 2 31.08 -13.33 -40.06
CA GLY A 2 30.41 -12.98 -38.80
C GLY A 2 29.55 -11.70 -38.83
N LYS A 3 29.88 -10.72 -39.68
CA LYS A 3 29.29 -9.37 -39.63
C LYS A 3 27.88 -9.25 -40.26
N LYS A 4 27.43 -10.24 -41.03
CA LYS A 4 26.10 -10.24 -41.68
C LYS A 4 24.99 -10.81 -40.81
N LEU A 5 25.32 -11.58 -39.76
CA LEU A 5 24.33 -12.11 -38.81
C LEU A 5 23.93 -11.05 -37.77
N ASP A 6 24.84 -10.14 -37.40
CA ASP A 6 24.52 -9.02 -36.50
C ASP A 6 23.48 -8.05 -37.09
N ALA A 7 23.41 -7.93 -38.42
CA ALA A 7 22.42 -7.12 -39.12
C ALA A 7 20.99 -7.72 -39.07
N LEU A 8 20.87 -9.05 -38.98
CA LEU A 8 19.60 -9.75 -38.69
C LEU A 8 19.25 -9.72 -37.19
N ILE A 9 20.22 -9.35 -36.34
CA ILE A 9 20.13 -9.19 -34.88
C ILE A 9 19.98 -7.71 -34.50
N GLY A 10 19.33 -6.89 -35.33
CA GLY A 10 18.93 -5.52 -34.99
C GLY A 10 18.07 -5.37 -33.73
N ARG A 11 17.68 -6.47 -33.08
CA ARG A 11 17.02 -6.55 -31.77
C ARG A 11 17.90 -6.11 -30.61
N SER A 12 19.19 -6.44 -30.56
CA SER A 12 19.96 -6.25 -29.31
C SER A 12 20.20 -4.77 -28.96
N SER A 13 20.56 -3.92 -29.93
CA SER A 13 20.84 -2.50 -29.67
C SER A 13 19.58 -1.68 -29.33
N LYS A 14 18.44 -1.94 -30.00
CA LYS A 14 17.19 -1.21 -29.72
C LYS A 14 16.59 -1.65 -28.37
N THR A 15 16.59 -2.95 -28.09
CA THR A 15 16.11 -3.49 -26.81
C THR A 15 16.99 -3.06 -25.65
N ALA A 16 18.32 -3.07 -25.81
CA ALA A 16 19.25 -2.59 -24.76
C ALA A 16 19.06 -1.10 -24.46
N ARG A 17 18.85 -0.26 -25.50
CA ARG A 17 18.52 1.17 -25.29
C ARG A 17 17.19 1.35 -24.56
N LYS A 18 16.15 0.60 -24.95
CA LYS A 18 14.85 0.62 -24.25
C LYS A 18 14.99 0.17 -22.79
N LEU A 19 15.75 -0.90 -22.54
CA LEU A 19 16.03 -1.40 -21.19
C LEU A 19 16.75 -0.35 -20.35
N ASN A 20 17.81 0.27 -20.86
CA ASN A 20 18.55 1.29 -20.12
C ASN A 20 17.66 2.51 -19.80
N MET A 21 16.84 2.96 -20.75
CA MET A 21 15.83 4.00 -20.52
C MET A 21 14.86 3.60 -19.41
N LEU A 22 14.27 2.39 -19.48
CA LEU A 22 13.34 1.90 -18.46
C LEU A 22 13.98 1.76 -17.09
N ILE A 23 15.23 1.28 -17.00
CA ILE A 23 15.94 1.18 -15.73
C ILE A 23 16.16 2.58 -15.12
N LYS A 24 16.50 3.59 -15.92
CA LYS A 24 16.65 4.98 -15.42
C LYS A 24 15.31 5.56 -14.93
N LEU A 25 14.22 5.29 -15.63
CA LEU A 25 12.87 5.64 -15.18
C LEU A 25 12.52 4.90 -13.89
N ALA A 26 12.85 3.61 -13.80
CA ALA A 26 12.64 2.79 -12.62
C ALA A 26 13.41 3.33 -11.40
N ILE A 27 14.67 3.75 -11.58
CA ILE A 27 15.45 4.41 -10.52
C ILE A 27 14.78 5.72 -10.05
N SER A 28 14.20 6.48 -10.98
CA SER A 28 13.49 7.72 -10.63
C SER A 28 12.21 7.43 -9.84
N ARG A 29 11.41 6.45 -10.28
CA ARG A 29 10.17 6.01 -9.63
C ARG A 29 10.43 5.40 -8.26
N ILE A 30 11.43 4.52 -8.11
CA ILE A 30 11.71 3.83 -6.85
C ILE A 30 12.14 4.81 -5.76
N ASN A 31 12.83 5.90 -6.11
CA ASN A 31 13.15 6.96 -5.16
C ASN A 31 11.89 7.63 -4.57
N ILE A 32 10.89 7.88 -5.42
CA ILE A 32 9.59 8.43 -4.97
C ILE A 32 8.87 7.41 -4.09
N LEU A 33 8.80 6.14 -4.52
CA LEU A 33 8.16 5.07 -3.76
C LEU A 33 8.83 4.86 -2.39
N LYS A 34 10.16 4.90 -2.33
CA LYS A 34 10.92 4.85 -1.07
C LYS A 34 10.58 6.01 -0.15
N ASN A 35 10.52 7.24 -0.65
CA ASN A 35 10.17 8.40 0.18
C ASN A 35 8.76 8.24 0.77
N HIS A 36 7.80 7.78 -0.03
CA HIS A 36 6.45 7.49 0.47
C HIS A 36 6.46 6.36 1.51
N GLN A 37 7.28 5.34 1.28
CA GLN A 37 7.43 4.20 2.19
C GLN A 37 8.09 4.59 3.52
N ILE A 38 9.07 5.50 3.51
CA ILE A 38 9.71 6.04 4.72
C ILE A 38 8.66 6.76 5.59
N VAL A 39 7.78 7.55 4.98
CA VAL A 39 6.67 8.20 5.70
C VAL A 39 5.74 7.16 6.33
N ARG A 40 5.39 6.10 5.60
CA ARG A 40 4.58 4.99 6.13
C ARG A 40 5.25 4.27 7.30
N CYS A 41 6.56 3.99 7.21
CA CYS A 41 7.33 3.43 8.31
C CYS A 41 7.24 4.34 9.55
N SER A 42 7.53 5.63 9.39
CA SER A 42 7.48 6.62 10.47
C SER A 42 6.10 6.71 11.11
N GLN A 43 5.03 6.71 10.32
CA GLN A 43 3.66 6.73 10.84
C GLN A 43 3.37 5.45 11.62
N SER A 44 3.68 4.29 11.06
CA SER A 44 3.42 3.01 11.72
C SER A 44 4.19 2.86 13.03
N GLU A 45 5.41 3.40 13.10
CA GLU A 45 6.22 3.39 14.32
C GLU A 45 5.66 4.38 15.36
N SER A 46 5.22 5.56 14.92
CA SER A 46 4.57 6.55 15.81
C SER A 46 3.32 5.97 16.49
N ASP A 47 2.48 5.26 15.73
CA ASP A 47 1.29 4.59 16.28
C ASP A 47 1.67 3.54 17.34
N VAL A 48 2.76 2.79 17.14
CA VAL A 48 3.26 1.82 18.13
C VAL A 48 3.74 2.55 19.40
N ILE A 49 4.51 3.62 19.24
CA ILE A 49 5.01 4.44 20.36
C ILE A 49 3.85 5.01 21.17
N GLU A 50 2.81 5.52 20.52
CA GLU A 50 1.61 6.03 21.19
C GLU A 50 0.90 4.93 22.00
N LEU A 51 0.73 3.74 21.42
CA LEU A 51 0.14 2.60 22.13
C LEU A 51 0.96 2.19 23.36
N LEU A 52 2.29 2.24 23.25
CA LEU A 52 3.19 1.95 24.38
C LEU A 52 3.06 3.01 25.49
N HIS A 53 2.95 4.30 25.16
CA HIS A 53 2.72 5.36 26.15
C HIS A 53 1.37 5.23 26.87
N LEU A 54 0.34 4.76 26.17
CA LEU A 54 -0.99 4.49 26.76
C LEU A 54 -1.02 3.19 27.58
N GLY A 55 0.06 2.40 27.58
CA GLY A 55 0.14 1.12 28.29
C GLY A 55 -0.56 -0.04 27.57
N TYR A 56 -0.99 0.14 26.31
CA TYR A 56 -1.68 -0.89 25.53
C TYR A 56 -0.70 -1.86 24.84
N GLN A 57 0.01 -2.65 25.66
CA GLN A 57 1.08 -3.53 25.20
C GLN A 57 0.64 -4.58 24.18
N GLU A 58 -0.51 -5.22 24.42
CA GLU A 58 -1.06 -6.25 23.54
C GLU A 58 -1.40 -5.68 22.15
N ARG A 59 -2.00 -4.49 22.11
CA ARG A 59 -2.30 -3.78 20.85
C ARG A 59 -1.02 -3.34 20.14
N ALA A 60 0.00 -2.94 20.89
CA ALA A 60 1.30 -2.58 20.33
C ALA A 60 1.99 -3.78 19.64
N ILE A 61 1.88 -5.01 20.19
CA ILE A 61 2.38 -6.23 19.55
C ILE A 61 1.69 -6.50 18.21
N ILE A 62 0.39 -6.23 18.10
CA ILE A 62 -0.32 -6.39 16.84
C ILE A 62 0.09 -5.29 15.86
N ARG A 63 0.19 -4.04 16.34
CA ARG A 63 0.54 -2.88 15.50
C ARG A 63 1.98 -2.97 14.98
N VAL A 64 2.93 -3.53 15.75
CA VAL A 64 4.33 -3.68 15.35
C VAL A 64 4.51 -4.58 14.13
N GLU A 65 3.58 -5.50 13.89
CA GLU A 65 3.56 -6.33 12.69
C GLU A 65 3.53 -5.47 11.43
N GLN A 66 2.74 -4.39 11.44
CA GLN A 66 2.69 -3.47 10.33
C GLN A 66 4.02 -2.75 10.15
N VAL A 67 4.68 -2.31 11.24
CA VAL A 67 6.00 -1.66 11.16
C VAL A 67 7.01 -2.58 10.47
N ILE A 68 7.04 -3.86 10.85
CA ILE A 68 7.90 -4.86 10.22
C ILE A 68 7.58 -5.01 8.73
N LYS A 69 6.29 -5.02 8.35
CA LYS A 69 5.86 -5.08 6.94
C LYS A 69 6.30 -3.85 6.15
N GLU A 70 6.09 -2.65 6.69
CA GLU A 70 6.49 -1.40 6.03
C GLU A 70 8.03 -1.33 5.87
N GLN A 71 8.78 -1.74 6.89
CA GLN A 71 10.25 -1.80 6.83
C GLN A 71 10.74 -2.84 5.81
N ASN A 72 10.10 -4.01 5.74
CA ASN A 72 10.42 -5.03 4.75
C ASN A 72 10.22 -4.52 3.31
N THR A 73 9.13 -3.80 3.06
CA THR A 73 8.88 -3.17 1.75
C THR A 73 9.94 -2.10 1.43
N LEU A 74 10.32 -1.27 2.41
CA LEU A 74 11.38 -0.27 2.23
C LEU A 74 12.72 -0.93 1.88
N ASP A 75 13.11 -1.97 2.62
CA ASP A 75 14.32 -2.75 2.38
C ASP A 75 14.31 -3.38 0.98
N ALA A 76 13.16 -3.91 0.55
CA ALA A 76 13.01 -4.45 -0.80
C ALA A 76 13.21 -3.37 -1.87
N PHE A 77 12.68 -2.16 -1.68
CA PHE A 77 12.87 -1.04 -2.60
C PHE A 77 14.34 -0.62 -2.69
N VAL A 78 15.07 -0.59 -1.58
CA VAL A 78 16.52 -0.32 -1.57
C VAL A 78 17.28 -1.39 -2.37
N LEU A 79 16.94 -2.67 -2.19
CA LEU A 79 17.55 -3.75 -2.97
C LEU A 79 17.25 -3.62 -4.47
N ILE A 80 16.01 -3.32 -4.85
CA ILE A 80 15.61 -3.11 -6.25
C ILE A 80 16.41 -1.97 -6.87
N GLU A 81 16.52 -0.83 -6.18
CA GLU A 81 17.31 0.31 -6.63
C GLU A 81 18.78 -0.06 -6.89
N ASN A 82 19.40 -0.82 -5.99
CA ASN A 82 20.78 -1.29 -6.13
C ASN A 82 20.94 -2.19 -7.36
N TYR A 83 20.03 -3.14 -7.56
CA TYR A 83 20.03 -4.00 -8.75
C TYR A 83 19.82 -3.22 -10.05
N CYS A 84 18.93 -2.22 -10.05
CA CYS A 84 18.74 -1.34 -11.18
C CYS A 84 20.02 -0.56 -11.50
N ARG A 85 20.71 0.01 -10.51
CA ARG A 85 22.00 0.71 -10.70
C ARG A 85 23.07 -0.23 -11.26
N PHE A 86 23.20 -1.42 -10.69
CA PHE A 86 24.14 -2.43 -11.17
C PHE A 86 23.92 -2.79 -12.65
N LEU A 87 22.67 -2.92 -13.08
CA LEU A 87 22.36 -3.18 -14.49
C LEU A 87 22.70 -2.01 -15.42
N VAL A 88 22.63 -0.76 -14.97
CA VAL A 88 23.08 0.39 -15.77
C VAL A 88 24.55 0.22 -16.12
N GLU A 89 25.38 -0.12 -15.13
CA GLU A 89 26.83 -0.34 -15.30
C GLU A 89 27.13 -1.55 -16.20
N LYS A 90 26.27 -2.57 -16.18
CA LYS A 90 26.45 -3.83 -16.92
C LYS A 90 25.64 -3.93 -18.21
N THR A 91 25.16 -2.80 -18.75
CA THR A 91 24.27 -2.76 -19.94
C THR A 91 24.86 -3.50 -21.16
N GLU A 92 26.17 -3.41 -21.41
CA GLU A 92 26.80 -4.08 -22.56
C GLU A 92 26.83 -5.61 -22.41
N MET A 93 26.94 -6.14 -21.18
CA MET A 93 26.87 -7.58 -20.94
C MET A 93 25.48 -8.15 -21.23
N VAL A 94 24.43 -7.38 -20.96
CA VAL A 94 23.04 -7.74 -21.27
C VAL A 94 22.77 -7.74 -22.79
N LYS A 95 23.47 -6.89 -23.55
CA LYS A 95 23.28 -6.71 -25.00
C LYS A 95 23.91 -7.82 -25.84
N ASN A 96 25.05 -8.34 -25.42
CA ASN A 96 25.89 -9.22 -26.26
C ASN A 96 25.57 -10.71 -26.11
N ASN A 97 24.79 -11.09 -25.10
CA ASN A 97 24.51 -12.49 -24.77
C ASN A 97 23.06 -12.87 -25.06
N ARG A 98 22.86 -14.05 -25.67
CA ARG A 98 21.52 -14.63 -25.90
C ARG A 98 20.94 -15.26 -24.65
N GLU A 99 21.81 -15.81 -23.81
CA GLU A 99 21.48 -16.36 -22.50
C GLU A 99 21.88 -15.36 -21.41
N CYS A 100 21.25 -15.46 -20.24
CA CYS A 100 21.59 -14.58 -19.12
C CYS A 100 22.99 -14.96 -18.60
N PRO A 101 23.97 -14.03 -18.59
CA PRO A 101 25.30 -14.30 -18.03
C PRO A 101 25.23 -14.67 -16.55
N ASP A 102 26.07 -15.59 -16.08
CA ASP A 102 26.05 -16.07 -14.69
C ASP A 102 26.16 -14.93 -13.66
N GLU A 103 26.93 -13.88 -13.97
CA GLU A 103 27.09 -12.71 -13.10
C GLU A 103 25.81 -11.86 -12.99
N LEU A 104 24.90 -11.96 -13.97
CA LEU A 104 23.66 -11.20 -14.02
C LEU A 104 22.44 -12.02 -13.65
N LYS A 105 22.54 -13.36 -13.64
CA LYS A 105 21.39 -14.23 -13.38
C LYS A 105 20.72 -13.90 -12.05
N GLU A 106 21.50 -13.68 -10.98
CA GLU A 106 20.93 -13.31 -9.69
C GLU A 106 20.13 -12.01 -9.77
N THR A 107 20.72 -10.97 -10.37
CA THR A 107 20.09 -9.66 -10.51
C THR A 107 18.81 -9.74 -11.34
N VAL A 108 18.87 -10.40 -12.50
CA VAL A 108 17.74 -10.49 -13.43
C VAL A 108 16.61 -11.33 -12.81
N SER A 109 16.92 -12.50 -12.24
CA SER A 109 15.94 -13.34 -11.55
C SER A 109 15.29 -12.59 -10.38
N THR A 110 16.08 -11.87 -9.59
CA THR A 110 15.58 -11.10 -8.46
C THR A 110 14.66 -9.96 -8.87
N LEU A 111 14.99 -9.21 -9.93
CA LEU A 111 14.12 -8.15 -10.45
C LEU A 111 12.83 -8.71 -11.08
N ILE A 112 12.91 -9.84 -11.79
CA ILE A 112 11.70 -10.53 -12.31
C ILE A 112 10.78 -10.94 -11.16
N PHE A 113 11.35 -11.51 -10.09
CA PHE A 113 10.59 -11.88 -8.90
C PHE A 113 9.95 -10.65 -8.24
N ALA A 114 10.73 -9.59 -7.98
CA ALA A 114 10.23 -8.36 -7.38
C ALA A 114 9.10 -7.71 -8.22
N ALA A 115 9.25 -7.69 -9.55
CA ALA A 115 8.24 -7.20 -10.49
C ALA A 115 6.92 -7.97 -10.46
N SER A 116 6.90 -9.18 -9.90
CA SER A 116 5.66 -9.95 -9.71
C SER A 116 4.93 -9.61 -8.41
N ARG A 117 5.61 -8.93 -7.47
CA ARG A 117 5.09 -8.57 -6.15
C ARG A 117 4.81 -7.07 -5.99
N CYS A 118 5.41 -6.22 -6.83
CA CYS A 118 5.23 -4.77 -6.81
C CYS A 118 4.18 -4.31 -7.83
N GLY A 119 2.93 -4.10 -7.41
CA GLY A 119 1.86 -3.60 -8.28
C GLY A 119 2.02 -2.12 -8.65
N ASP A 120 2.51 -1.29 -7.73
CA ASP A 120 2.60 0.18 -7.90
C ASP A 120 3.81 0.66 -8.73
N PHE A 121 4.51 -0.29 -9.37
CA PHE A 121 5.78 -0.09 -10.06
C PHE A 121 5.74 -0.55 -11.53
N PRO A 122 5.10 0.22 -12.43
CA PRO A 122 4.89 -0.19 -13.81
C PRO A 122 6.18 -0.35 -14.61
N GLU A 123 7.20 0.49 -14.38
CA GLU A 123 8.49 0.40 -15.08
C GLU A 123 9.21 -0.92 -14.77
N LEU A 124 9.12 -1.39 -13.52
CA LEU A 124 9.66 -2.68 -13.11
C LEU A 124 8.91 -3.85 -13.79
N HIS A 125 7.61 -3.69 -14.01
CA HIS A 125 6.82 -4.65 -14.77
C HIS A 125 7.24 -4.70 -16.25
N GLU A 126 7.47 -3.55 -16.88
CA GLU A 126 8.02 -3.49 -18.24
C GLU A 126 9.41 -4.12 -18.35
N ILE A 127 10.27 -3.89 -17.36
CA ILE A 127 11.60 -4.53 -17.26
C ILE A 127 11.45 -6.06 -17.23
N ARG A 128 10.51 -6.60 -16.44
CA ARG A 128 10.21 -8.04 -16.42
C ARG A 128 9.75 -8.55 -17.79
N VAL A 129 8.89 -7.82 -18.50
CA VAL A 129 8.46 -8.19 -19.85
C VAL A 129 9.65 -8.26 -20.81
N LEU A 130 10.56 -7.27 -20.74
CA LEU A 130 11.78 -7.28 -21.53
C LEU A 130 12.68 -8.47 -21.20
N PHE A 131 12.95 -8.75 -19.92
CA PHE A 131 13.76 -9.90 -19.54
C PHE A 131 13.13 -11.23 -19.94
N THR A 132 11.81 -11.34 -19.86
CA THR A 132 11.08 -12.52 -20.33
C THR A 132 11.25 -12.71 -21.84
N SER A 133 11.22 -11.63 -22.61
CA SER A 133 11.47 -11.66 -24.05
C SER A 133 12.93 -11.97 -24.41
N MET A 134 13.88 -11.59 -23.56
CA MET A 134 15.32 -11.76 -23.80
C MET A 134 15.81 -13.15 -23.40
N PHE A 135 15.45 -13.61 -22.21
CA PHE A 135 15.99 -14.84 -21.61
C PHE A 135 14.98 -16.00 -21.57
N GLY A 136 13.77 -15.78 -22.06
CA GLY A 136 12.74 -16.80 -22.22
C GLY A 136 11.72 -16.87 -21.08
N LYS A 137 10.56 -17.45 -21.42
CA LYS A 137 9.41 -17.56 -20.50
C LYS A 137 9.66 -18.50 -19.33
N GLU A 138 10.32 -19.64 -19.56
CA GLU A 138 10.61 -20.61 -18.49
C GLU A 138 11.58 -20.05 -17.44
N PHE A 139 12.57 -19.25 -17.87
CA PHE A 139 13.48 -18.57 -16.97
C PHE A 139 12.74 -17.56 -16.07
N ALA A 140 11.88 -16.73 -16.68
CA ALA A 140 11.07 -15.78 -15.94
C ALA A 140 10.08 -16.48 -14.99
N LYS A 141 9.41 -17.54 -15.45
CA LYS A 141 8.47 -18.33 -14.66
C LYS A 141 9.16 -18.98 -13.46
N SER A 142 10.33 -19.58 -13.67
CA SER A 142 11.13 -20.20 -12.60
C SER A 142 11.53 -19.18 -11.53
N SER A 143 11.81 -17.94 -11.93
CA SER A 143 12.13 -16.85 -11.00
C SER A 143 10.91 -16.38 -10.20
N VAL A 144 9.73 -16.30 -10.82
CA VAL A 144 8.48 -15.87 -10.14
C VAL A 144 7.95 -16.94 -9.18
N GLU A 145 7.96 -18.20 -9.62
CA GLU A 145 7.43 -19.35 -8.85
C GLU A 145 8.45 -19.94 -7.88
N LEU A 146 9.67 -19.39 -7.81
CA LEU A 146 10.75 -19.85 -6.95
C LEU A 146 11.03 -21.37 -7.11
N ARG A 147 11.06 -21.86 -8.37
CA ARG A 147 11.33 -23.27 -8.68
C ARG A 147 12.77 -23.67 -8.34
N ASN A 148 13.06 -24.96 -8.33
CA ASN A 148 14.42 -25.50 -8.16
C ASN A 148 15.41 -24.78 -9.11
N ASN A 149 16.56 -24.37 -8.58
CA ASN A 149 17.58 -23.56 -9.27
C ASN A 149 17.19 -22.10 -9.59
N CYS A 150 16.13 -21.54 -8.98
CA CYS A 150 15.90 -20.10 -9.05
C CYS A 150 17.06 -19.36 -8.37
N GLN A 151 17.72 -18.46 -9.09
CA GLN A 151 18.83 -17.65 -8.56
C GLN A 151 18.30 -16.34 -7.98
N VAL A 152 17.12 -16.37 -7.35
CA VAL A 152 16.56 -15.19 -6.70
C VAL A 152 17.30 -14.96 -5.38
N TYR A 153 17.71 -13.72 -5.13
CA TYR A 153 18.40 -13.37 -3.89
C TYR A 153 17.54 -13.71 -2.65
N PRO A 154 17.99 -14.58 -1.73
CA PRO A 154 17.15 -15.11 -0.66
C PRO A 154 16.53 -14.04 0.25
N LYS A 155 17.26 -12.94 0.53
CA LYS A 155 16.70 -11.87 1.36
C LYS A 155 15.54 -11.15 0.64
N MET A 156 15.57 -11.05 -0.69
CA MET A 156 14.44 -10.47 -1.44
C MET A 156 13.17 -11.30 -1.25
N ILE A 157 13.30 -12.63 -1.25
CA ILE A 157 12.17 -13.54 -0.99
C ILE A 157 11.61 -13.32 0.41
N GLN A 158 12.49 -13.20 1.41
CA GLN A 158 12.09 -12.93 2.78
C GLN A 158 11.35 -11.59 2.92
N ARG A 159 11.85 -10.52 2.27
CA ARG A 159 11.19 -9.19 2.33
C ARG A 159 9.81 -9.17 1.69
N PHE A 160 9.57 -9.95 0.64
CA PHE A 160 8.26 -10.09 -0.01
C PHE A 160 7.43 -11.28 0.50
N SER A 161 7.82 -11.89 1.62
CA SER A 161 7.04 -12.97 2.23
C SER A 161 5.71 -12.45 2.75
N THR A 162 4.63 -13.15 2.45
CA THR A 162 3.30 -12.89 3.03
C THR A 162 3.12 -13.60 4.38
N GLN A 163 4.12 -14.36 4.82
CA GLN A 163 4.10 -15.04 6.10
C GLN A 163 4.11 -14.00 7.24
N GLN A 164 3.22 -14.20 8.21
CA GLN A 164 3.18 -13.38 9.41
C GLN A 164 4.50 -13.54 10.21
N PRO A 165 5.12 -12.44 10.67
CA PRO A 165 6.25 -12.52 11.60
C PRO A 165 5.87 -13.30 12.86
N SER A 166 6.80 -14.11 13.37
CA SER A 166 6.56 -14.85 14.62
C SER A 166 6.28 -13.90 15.77
N LEU A 167 5.52 -14.37 16.78
CA LEU A 167 5.29 -13.61 18.02
C LEU A 167 6.60 -13.15 18.66
N GLU A 168 7.59 -14.04 18.73
CA GLU A 168 8.92 -13.72 19.25
C GLU A 168 9.59 -12.58 18.44
N SER A 169 9.52 -12.62 17.11
CA SER A 169 10.07 -11.56 16.26
C SER A 169 9.36 -10.22 16.51
N ARG A 170 8.03 -10.22 16.64
CA ARG A 170 7.25 -9.02 16.97
C ARG A 170 7.62 -8.46 18.35
N ARG A 171 7.68 -9.30 19.38
CA ARG A 171 8.11 -8.91 20.74
C ARG A 171 9.52 -8.33 20.76
N ASN A 172 10.45 -8.99 20.07
CA ASN A 172 11.85 -8.53 19.99
C ASN A 172 11.97 -7.19 19.25
N PHE A 173 11.17 -6.96 18.21
CA PHE A 173 11.14 -5.69 17.50
C PHE A 173 10.49 -4.58 18.34
N LEU A 174 9.38 -4.88 19.02
CA LEU A 174 8.71 -3.96 19.92
C LEU A 174 9.61 -3.52 21.07
N ARG A 175 10.35 -4.46 21.66
CA ARG A 175 11.36 -4.17 22.69
C ARG A 175 12.47 -3.24 22.19
N GLN A 176 12.86 -3.35 20.92
CA GLN A 176 13.84 -2.45 20.31
C GLN A 176 13.27 -1.03 20.15
N ILE A 177 12.03 -0.89 19.67
CA ILE A 177 11.35 0.41 19.56
C ILE A 177 11.24 1.06 20.94
N ALA A 178 10.74 0.32 21.94
CA ALA A 178 10.59 0.83 23.32
C ALA A 178 11.94 1.31 23.87
N LYS A 179 13.00 0.50 23.72
CA LYS A 179 14.35 0.86 24.16
C LYS A 179 14.90 2.08 23.44
N HIS A 180 14.69 2.21 22.13
CA HIS A 180 15.17 3.35 21.36
C HIS A 180 14.50 4.67 21.78
N ASN A 181 13.24 4.58 22.21
CA ASN A 181 12.43 5.73 22.63
C ASN A 181 12.40 5.94 24.16
N GLY A 182 13.16 5.15 24.93
CA GLY A 182 13.25 5.31 26.39
C GLY A 182 11.98 4.91 27.16
N ILE A 183 11.15 4.04 26.59
CA ILE A 183 9.91 3.56 27.19
C ILE A 183 10.18 2.27 27.98
N ASP A 184 9.74 2.20 29.23
CA ASP A 184 9.80 0.98 30.04
C ASP A 184 8.77 -0.04 29.51
N PHE A 185 9.26 -1.17 29.05
CA PHE A 185 8.47 -2.20 28.41
C PHE A 185 8.74 -3.54 29.07
N GLN A 186 7.77 -4.02 29.84
CA GLN A 186 7.76 -5.36 30.41
C GLN A 186 6.51 -6.08 29.92
N LEU A 187 6.72 -7.14 29.13
CA LEU A 187 5.67 -8.07 28.75
C LEU A 187 5.97 -9.39 29.45
N ASP A 188 5.03 -9.84 30.28
CA ASP A 188 5.04 -11.19 30.79
C ASP A 188 4.72 -12.16 29.65
N ASP A 189 5.61 -13.12 29.40
CA ASP A 189 5.54 -14.03 28.24
C ASP A 189 4.29 -14.92 28.22
N GLU A 190 3.58 -15.03 29.35
CA GLU A 190 2.47 -15.95 29.62
C GLU A 190 1.06 -15.37 29.36
N ALA A 191 0.91 -14.05 29.14
CA ALA A 191 -0.43 -13.41 29.11
C ALA A 191 -0.99 -13.09 27.71
N PHE A 192 -0.18 -13.13 26.65
CA PHE A 192 -0.64 -12.71 25.32
C PHE A 192 -1.34 -13.85 24.56
N ASP A 193 -2.67 -13.88 24.61
CA ASP A 193 -3.49 -14.70 23.73
C ASP A 193 -3.79 -13.96 22.42
N GLU A 194 -3.05 -14.32 21.37
CA GLU A 194 -3.18 -13.74 20.02
C GLU A 194 -4.61 -13.94 19.44
N SER A 195 -5.35 -14.95 19.91
CA SER A 195 -6.65 -15.30 19.34
C SER A 195 -7.78 -14.34 19.73
N ASN A 196 -7.78 -13.79 20.96
CA ASN A 196 -8.82 -12.88 21.44
C ASN A 196 -8.70 -11.45 20.87
N THR A 197 -7.47 -10.95 20.71
CA THR A 197 -7.23 -9.57 20.24
C THR A 197 -7.36 -9.39 18.72
N LEU A 198 -7.17 -10.47 17.93
CA LEU A 198 -7.46 -10.46 16.49
C LEU A 198 -8.96 -10.33 16.18
N VAL A 199 -9.84 -10.74 17.10
CA VAL A 199 -11.31 -10.58 16.97
C VAL A 199 -11.69 -9.11 17.16
N GLU A 200 -11.21 -8.46 18.22
CA GLU A 200 -11.42 -7.01 18.43
C GLU A 200 -10.86 -6.17 17.27
N ALA A 201 -9.67 -6.50 16.75
CA ALA A 201 -9.08 -5.77 15.62
C ALA A 201 -9.85 -5.96 14.31
N ARG A 202 -10.52 -7.10 14.13
CA ARG A 202 -11.41 -7.36 12.98
C ARG A 202 -12.74 -6.63 13.11
N GLU A 203 -13.32 -6.59 14.31
CA GLU A 203 -14.54 -5.82 14.58
C GLU A 203 -14.31 -4.32 14.41
N VAL A 204 -13.18 -3.77 14.89
CA VAL A 204 -12.84 -2.35 14.69
C VAL A 204 -12.52 -2.03 13.22
N LYS A 205 -11.98 -2.98 12.45
CA LYS A 205 -11.82 -2.81 10.99
C LYS A 205 -13.16 -2.84 10.26
N ALA A 206 -14.09 -3.71 10.66
CA ALA A 206 -15.44 -3.72 10.10
C ALA A 206 -16.18 -2.41 10.40
N ILE A 207 -16.02 -1.85 11.61
CA ILE A 207 -16.60 -0.55 11.99
C ILE A 207 -15.92 0.60 11.22
N LYS A 208 -14.61 0.57 10.99
CA LYS A 208 -13.89 1.61 10.22
C LYS A 208 -14.11 1.53 8.70
N GLU A 209 -14.50 0.37 8.16
CA GLU A 209 -14.94 0.25 6.77
C GLU A 209 -16.36 0.78 6.57
N GLU A 210 -17.20 0.79 7.62
CA GLU A 210 -18.51 1.46 7.59
C GLU A 210 -18.42 2.98 7.84
N ASP A 211 -17.39 3.48 8.52
CA ASP A 211 -17.31 4.90 8.93
C ASP A 211 -16.40 5.79 8.04
N ASN A 212 -15.88 5.27 6.92
CA ASN A 212 -15.21 6.09 5.88
C ASN A 212 -16.16 6.50 4.74
N SER A 213 -17.46 6.60 5.02
CA SER A 213 -18.43 7.28 4.15
C SER A 213 -19.30 8.29 4.92
N THR A 214 -18.74 9.03 5.87
CA THR A 214 -19.40 10.24 6.39
C THR A 214 -18.90 11.49 5.66
N LYS A 215 -19.24 11.54 4.37
CA LYS A 215 -19.65 12.79 3.74
C LYS A 215 -20.80 12.49 2.79
N ALA A 216 -21.95 13.08 3.11
CA ALA A 216 -23.29 12.92 2.52
C ALA A 216 -24.12 11.78 3.15
N GLU A 217 -24.85 12.15 4.21
CA GLU A 217 -26.08 11.49 4.62
C GLU A 217 -27.01 11.30 3.41
N CYS A 218 -27.44 10.07 3.16
CA CYS A 218 -28.83 9.74 2.84
C CYS A 218 -28.97 8.20 2.83
N SER A 219 -29.37 7.64 3.97
CA SER A 219 -29.84 6.27 4.05
C SER A 219 -31.32 6.21 3.66
N GLU A 220 -31.62 5.87 2.41
CA GLU A 220 -32.86 5.18 2.09
C GLU A 220 -32.55 3.87 1.36
N SER A 221 -32.89 2.79 2.04
CA SER A 221 -32.78 1.41 1.60
C SER A 221 -33.41 1.21 0.22
N ILE A 222 -32.59 1.03 -0.83
CA ILE A 222 -33.07 0.68 -2.17
C ILE A 222 -33.60 -0.76 -2.12
N LYS A 223 -34.89 -0.91 -1.79
CA LYS A 223 -35.65 -2.09 -2.17
C LYS A 223 -35.78 -2.06 -3.69
N ALA A 224 -35.29 -3.09 -4.36
CA ALA A 224 -35.49 -3.26 -5.79
C ALA A 224 -37.01 -3.35 -6.08
N ARG A 225 -37.61 -2.22 -6.49
CA ARG A 225 -38.96 -2.19 -7.05
C ARG A 225 -38.88 -2.71 -8.48
N ASN A 226 -39.71 -3.71 -8.79
CA ASN A 226 -39.86 -4.19 -10.16
C ASN A 226 -40.71 -3.19 -10.93
N TYR A 227 -40.08 -2.44 -11.83
CA TYR A 227 -40.77 -1.54 -12.74
C TYR A 227 -41.26 -2.30 -13.97
N VAL A 228 -42.49 -2.05 -14.38
CA VAL A 228 -43.14 -2.72 -15.53
C VAL A 228 -42.59 -2.19 -16.86
N ASP A 229 -42.17 -0.92 -16.89
CA ASP A 229 -41.57 -0.24 -18.04
C ASP A 229 -40.61 0.88 -17.59
N ALA A 230 -39.76 1.34 -18.50
CA ALA A 230 -38.75 2.37 -18.22
C ALA A 230 -39.32 3.79 -18.08
N GLU A 231 -40.52 4.05 -18.62
CA GLU A 231 -41.18 5.36 -18.60
C GLU A 231 -41.77 5.64 -17.22
N THR A 232 -42.43 4.65 -16.63
CA THR A 232 -42.94 4.66 -15.26
C THR A 232 -41.82 4.82 -14.23
N ALA A 233 -40.67 4.15 -14.46
CA ALA A 233 -39.50 4.28 -13.60
C ALA A 233 -38.90 5.70 -13.64
N ALA A 234 -38.84 6.30 -14.84
CA ALA A 234 -38.33 7.65 -15.01
C ALA A 234 -39.26 8.70 -14.38
N GLN A 235 -40.57 8.52 -14.49
CA GLN A 235 -41.56 9.43 -13.91
C GLN A 235 -41.56 9.38 -12.37
N GLU A 236 -41.48 8.19 -11.76
CA GLU A 236 -41.42 8.06 -10.30
C GLU A 236 -40.13 8.68 -9.71
N ALA A 237 -38.99 8.50 -10.40
CA ALA A 237 -37.74 9.13 -9.99
C ALA A 237 -37.82 10.68 -10.06
N PHE A 238 -38.48 11.20 -11.10
CA PHE A 238 -38.67 12.64 -11.26
C PHE A 238 -39.58 13.22 -10.16
N ASP A 239 -40.70 12.56 -9.86
CA ASP A 239 -41.66 13.01 -8.85
C ASP A 239 -41.08 12.91 -7.43
N SER A 240 -40.27 11.88 -7.15
CA SER A 240 -39.56 11.73 -5.87
C SER A 240 -38.50 12.82 -5.67
N ALA A 241 -37.72 13.13 -6.71
CA ALA A 241 -36.77 14.23 -6.68
C ALA A 241 -37.44 15.61 -6.51
N ALA A 242 -38.61 15.80 -7.13
CA ALA A 242 -39.39 17.03 -6.95
C ALA A 242 -39.94 17.15 -5.52
N TYR A 243 -40.36 16.05 -4.90
CA TYR A 243 -40.84 16.04 -3.52
C TYR A 243 -39.71 16.37 -2.53
N THR A 244 -38.53 15.74 -2.68
CA THR A 244 -37.37 16.02 -1.81
C THR A 244 -36.88 17.45 -1.95
N ALA A 245 -36.84 17.99 -3.18
CA ALA A 245 -36.49 19.38 -3.42
C ALA A 245 -37.46 20.35 -2.72
N ARG A 246 -38.78 20.07 -2.75
CA ARG A 246 -39.78 20.87 -2.04
C ARG A 246 -39.60 20.80 -0.52
N ALA A 247 -39.38 19.59 0.01
CA ALA A 247 -39.16 19.39 1.44
C ALA A 247 -37.91 20.13 1.94
N ALA A 248 -36.81 20.12 1.18
CA ALA A 248 -35.59 20.84 1.52
C ALA A 248 -35.79 22.37 1.53
N VAL A 249 -36.58 22.91 0.59
CA VAL A 249 -36.92 24.34 0.55
C VAL A 249 -37.82 24.74 1.73
N GLU A 250 -38.76 23.88 2.12
CA GLU A 250 -39.61 24.11 3.30
C GLU A 250 -38.77 24.12 4.59
N LEU A 251 -37.83 23.19 4.73
CA LEU A 251 -36.94 23.07 5.89
C LEU A 251 -36.03 24.30 6.03
N ALA A 252 -35.45 24.76 4.92
CA ALA A 252 -34.66 25.98 4.87
C ALA A 252 -35.48 27.26 5.17
N ARG A 253 -36.79 27.23 4.98
CA ARG A 253 -37.69 28.36 5.30
C ARG A 253 -38.03 28.41 6.79
N VAL A 254 -38.14 27.26 7.46
CA VAL A 254 -38.40 27.16 8.90
C VAL A 254 -37.17 27.60 9.72
N GLU A 255 -35.95 27.37 9.24
CA GLU A 255 -34.71 27.81 9.92
C GLU A 255 -34.48 29.35 9.92
N SER A 256 -35.36 30.14 9.29
CA SER A 256 -35.19 31.60 9.17
C SER A 256 -36.08 32.45 10.09
N PHE A 257 -36.82 31.82 11.01
CA PHE A 257 -37.67 32.49 11.99
C PHE A 257 -37.41 31.86 13.35
N ASP A 258 -36.48 32.42 14.11
CA ASP A 258 -36.46 32.46 15.59
C ASP A 258 -35.16 33.14 16.03
N ASP A 259 -35.18 34.47 16.13
CA ASP A 259 -34.31 35.26 17.01
C ASP A 259 -34.90 36.67 17.08
N ASP A 260 -35.76 36.90 18.08
CA ASP A 260 -36.09 38.24 18.62
C ASP A 260 -36.28 38.10 20.15
N ASP A 261 -35.14 38.19 20.83
CA ASP A 261 -34.86 38.89 22.11
C ASP A 261 -35.89 38.86 23.27
N ASP A 262 -35.56 38.06 24.30
CA ASP A 262 -36.05 38.23 25.68
C ASP A 262 -34.96 38.91 26.52
N ASP A 263 -35.01 40.25 26.61
CA ASP A 263 -34.02 41.05 27.35
C ASP A 263 -34.54 41.35 28.77
N GLY A 264 -34.25 40.43 29.68
CA GLY A 264 -34.52 40.55 31.11
C GLY A 264 -33.27 40.99 31.88
N SER A 265 -33.17 42.29 32.21
CA SER A 265 -32.24 42.76 33.25
C SER A 265 -32.91 43.74 34.20
N GLY A 266 -33.20 43.23 35.41
CA GLY A 266 -33.60 44.03 36.56
C GLY A 266 -32.38 44.59 37.27
N ASP A 267 -32.35 45.90 37.47
CA ASP A 267 -31.33 46.57 38.27
C ASP A 267 -31.96 47.16 39.55
N HIS A 268 -31.40 46.76 40.69
CA HIS A 268 -31.78 47.18 42.03
C HIS A 268 -30.53 47.79 42.68
N SER A 269 -30.49 49.11 42.83
CA SER A 269 -30.07 49.81 44.05
C SER A 269 -29.87 51.31 43.81
N GLY A 270 -30.51 52.13 44.65
CA GLY A 270 -30.24 53.57 44.70
C GLY A 270 -31.37 54.37 45.34
N SER A 271 -31.35 54.49 46.67
CA SER A 271 -31.99 55.58 47.41
C SER A 271 -31.40 55.63 48.83
N PRO A 272 -31.51 56.75 49.56
CA PRO A 272 -31.82 58.13 49.15
C PRO A 272 -30.60 59.07 49.24
#